data_AF-A0A3D1PA01-F1
#
_entry.id   AF-A0A3D1PA01-F1
#
_cell.length_a   1.000
_cell.length_b   1.000
_cell.length_c   1.000
_cell.angle_alpha   90.00
_cell.angle_beta   90.00
_cell.angle_gamma   90.00
#
_symmetry.space_group_name_H-M   'P 1'
#
loop_
_entity.id
_entity.type
_entity.pdbx_description
1 polymer ?
#
loop_
_entity_poly.entity_id
_entity_poly.type
_entity_poly.pdbx_seq_one_letter_code
_entity_poly.pdbx_strand_id
1 'polypeptide(L)'
;NYDVDGIQGDDRLPALPSEGGYDEGTVERYRQEFNRNPPQNPKDRQWLQWRADILTDFLARLYQEVKAVNPNLLVSMAPSVYDWGLKEYLQDTKTWVERGIVDIIHPQIYRRDFESYKREVDKLVKEQFTSEQLPKLAPGMLIKIGSYRISSNLLLQAIAYNRSCGISGEVFFFYEGLRQDNNALADVLRHNISIANSSRSGNKKLSLSKGIQRLFRFWHRF
;
A
#
# COMPACT_ATOMS: atom_id res chain seq x y z
N ASN A 1 -11.03 -22.69 7.71
CA ASN A 1 -9.69 -22.12 7.97
C ASN A 1 -8.83 -22.33 6.75
N TYR A 2 -8.15 -21.28 6.27
CA TYR A 2 -7.23 -21.30 5.13
C TYR A 2 -5.81 -21.04 5.63
N ASP A 3 -4.82 -21.64 4.98
CA ASP A 3 -3.38 -21.41 5.24
C ASP A 3 -2.91 -20.21 4.40
N VAL A 4 -3.15 -19.00 4.89
CA VAL A 4 -2.80 -17.74 4.22
C VAL A 4 -1.73 -17.01 5.01
N ASP A 5 -0.88 -16.26 4.31
CA ASP A 5 0.15 -15.42 4.95
C ASP A 5 -0.42 -14.12 5.53
N GLY A 6 -1.65 -13.74 5.18
CA GLY A 6 -2.26 -12.51 5.61
C GLY A 6 -3.56 -12.17 4.88
N ILE A 7 -4.07 -10.97 5.16
CA ILE A 7 -5.22 -10.35 4.50
C ILE A 7 -4.80 -9.02 3.86
N GLN A 8 -5.52 -8.65 2.80
CA GLN A 8 -5.36 -7.34 2.15
C GLN A 8 -6.74 -6.67 1.97
N GLY A 9 -6.87 -5.43 2.41
CA GLY A 9 -7.97 -4.54 1.99
C GLY A 9 -7.60 -3.79 0.71
N ASP A 10 -8.56 -3.62 -0.19
CA ASP A 10 -8.42 -2.78 -1.39
C ASP A 10 -8.63 -1.29 -1.06
N ASP A 11 -8.84 -0.44 -2.06
CA ASP A 11 -9.13 0.99 -1.84
C ASP A 11 -10.49 1.24 -1.19
N ARG A 12 -11.27 0.20 -0.87
CA ARG A 12 -12.61 0.31 -0.28
C ARG A 12 -12.69 -0.18 1.17
N LEU A 13 -11.58 -0.66 1.75
CA LEU A 13 -11.57 -1.21 3.10
C LEU A 13 -10.52 -0.56 4.02
N PRO A 14 -10.92 0.24 5.02
CA PRO A 14 -12.18 0.97 5.07
C PRO A 14 -12.13 2.19 4.13
N ALA A 15 -13.29 2.53 3.56
CA ALA A 15 -13.46 3.77 2.82
C ALA A 15 -14.93 4.21 2.87
N LEU A 16 -15.15 5.51 2.83
CA LEU A 16 -16.46 6.10 2.61
C LEU A 16 -16.27 7.39 1.79
N PRO A 17 -17.03 7.62 0.71
CA PRO A 17 -16.98 8.89 0.00
C PRO A 17 -17.18 10.07 0.95
N SER A 18 -16.44 11.16 0.75
CA SER A 18 -16.52 12.34 1.62
C SER A 18 -17.93 12.90 1.75
N GLU A 19 -18.76 12.73 0.73
CA GLU A 19 -20.17 13.10 0.61
C GLU A 19 -21.11 12.19 1.42
N GLY A 20 -20.64 11.04 1.92
CA GLY A 20 -21.42 10.10 2.73
C GLY A 20 -21.49 10.47 4.22
N GLY A 21 -22.08 9.60 5.04
CA GLY A 21 -22.09 9.77 6.51
C GLY A 21 -23.08 10.80 7.05
N TYR A 22 -24.08 11.18 6.25
CA TYR A 22 -25.18 12.05 6.65
C TYR A 22 -26.47 11.26 7.00
N ASP A 23 -26.35 9.95 7.25
CA ASP A 23 -27.46 9.16 7.79
C ASP A 23 -27.79 9.59 9.23
N GLU A 24 -29.03 9.34 9.65
CA GLU A 24 -29.58 9.79 10.93
C GLU A 24 -28.68 9.43 12.12
N GLY A 25 -28.17 8.20 12.16
CA GLY A 25 -27.34 7.70 13.25
C GLY A 25 -25.99 8.43 13.32
N THR A 26 -25.32 8.59 12.18
CA THR A 26 -24.04 9.31 12.12
C THR A 26 -24.20 10.80 12.48
N VAL A 27 -25.25 11.46 11.97
CA VAL A 27 -25.56 12.85 12.29
C VAL A 27 -25.85 13.05 13.77
N GLU A 28 -26.67 12.17 14.36
CA GLU A 28 -27.04 12.25 15.76
C GLU A 28 -25.83 12.05 16.67
N ARG A 29 -24.98 11.06 16.37
CA ARG A 29 -23.72 10.86 17.09
C ARG A 29 -22.83 12.12 17.04
N TYR A 30 -22.68 12.74 15.87
CA TYR A 30 -21.87 13.96 15.74
C TYR A 30 -22.44 15.13 16.57
N ARG A 31 -23.77 15.28 16.61
CA ARG A 31 -24.43 16.28 17.45
C ARG A 31 -24.17 16.03 18.93
N GLN A 32 -24.23 14.79 19.38
CA GLN A 32 -23.96 14.43 20.78
C GLN A 32 -22.52 14.75 21.17
N GLU A 33 -21.55 14.49 20.29
CA GLU A 33 -20.13 14.69 20.58
C GLU A 33 -19.70 16.17 20.50
N PHE A 34 -20.33 16.99 19.63
CA PHE A 34 -19.87 18.36 19.35
C PHE A 34 -20.92 19.46 19.56
N ASN A 35 -22.12 19.11 20.02
CA ASN A 35 -23.26 19.99 20.25
C ASN A 35 -23.61 20.87 19.03
N ARG A 36 -23.47 20.31 17.82
CA ARG A 36 -23.77 20.99 16.55
C ARG A 36 -24.07 20.01 15.43
N ASN A 37 -24.80 20.49 14.41
CA ASN A 37 -25.01 19.74 13.18
C ASN A 37 -23.69 19.53 12.41
N PRO A 38 -23.57 18.43 11.64
CA PRO A 38 -22.49 18.30 10.68
C PRO A 38 -22.57 19.42 9.63
N PRO A 39 -21.43 19.91 9.15
CA PRO A 39 -21.37 20.96 8.14
C PRO A 39 -21.87 20.46 6.79
N GLN A 40 -22.42 21.38 5.99
CA GLN A 40 -22.83 21.09 4.61
C GLN A 40 -21.64 20.83 3.68
N ASN A 41 -20.46 21.39 4.00
CA ASN A 41 -19.24 21.06 3.29
C ASN A 41 -18.72 19.69 3.77
N PRO A 42 -18.75 18.63 2.93
CA PRO A 42 -18.27 17.31 3.32
C PRO A 42 -16.79 17.27 3.67
N LYS A 43 -16.01 18.25 3.18
CA LYS A 43 -14.57 18.38 3.40
C LYS A 43 -14.22 19.41 4.48
N ASP A 44 -15.20 19.83 5.28
CA ASP A 44 -14.91 20.57 6.52
C ASP A 44 -13.94 19.76 7.39
N ARG A 45 -12.92 20.42 7.92
CA ARG A 45 -11.78 19.75 8.56
C ARG A 45 -12.21 18.85 9.72
N GLN A 46 -13.12 19.31 10.57
CA GLN A 46 -13.54 18.55 11.75
C GLN A 46 -14.42 17.38 11.35
N TRP A 47 -15.37 17.60 10.43
CA TRP A 47 -16.28 16.57 9.95
C TRP A 47 -15.57 15.47 9.15
N LEU A 48 -14.62 15.85 8.32
CA LEU A 48 -13.79 14.93 7.54
C LEU A 48 -12.95 14.06 8.48
N GLN A 49 -12.20 14.69 9.40
CA GLN A 49 -11.32 13.96 10.30
C GLN A 49 -12.10 13.05 11.25
N TRP A 50 -13.20 13.53 11.84
CA TRP A 50 -14.00 12.74 12.77
C TRP A 50 -14.51 11.43 12.16
N ARG A 51 -14.97 11.46 10.90
CA ARG A 51 -15.39 10.23 10.20
C ARG A 51 -14.20 9.35 9.81
N ALA A 52 -13.08 9.95 9.40
CA ALA A 52 -11.85 9.21 9.13
C ALA A 52 -11.33 8.49 10.39
N ASP A 53 -11.47 9.10 11.57
CA ASP A 53 -11.10 8.50 12.86
C ASP A 53 -11.99 7.29 13.17
N ILE A 54 -13.29 7.37 12.91
CA ILE A 54 -14.22 6.22 13.06
C ILE A 54 -13.81 5.04 12.16
N LEU A 55 -13.49 5.30 10.89
CA LEU A 55 -13.02 4.26 9.98
C LEU A 55 -11.66 3.69 10.41
N THR A 56 -10.78 4.55 10.92
CA THR A 56 -9.48 4.17 11.46
C THR A 56 -9.63 3.25 12.69
N ASP A 57 -10.58 3.54 13.57
CA ASP A 57 -10.86 2.68 14.73
C ASP A 57 -11.50 1.34 14.34
N PHE A 58 -12.28 1.30 13.26
CA PHE A 58 -12.70 0.04 12.65
C PHE A 58 -11.49 -0.76 12.16
N LEU A 59 -10.57 -0.14 11.42
CA LEU A 59 -9.36 -0.81 10.95
C LEU A 59 -8.48 -1.31 12.10
N ALA A 60 -8.37 -0.51 13.17
CA ALA A 60 -7.64 -0.91 14.37
C ALA A 60 -8.23 -2.16 15.01
N ARG A 61 -9.56 -2.25 15.13
CA ARG A 61 -10.23 -3.48 15.62
C ARG A 61 -9.97 -4.66 14.70
N LEU A 62 -10.15 -4.48 13.38
CA LEU A 62 -9.85 -5.54 12.40
C LEU A 62 -8.41 -6.06 12.54
N TYR A 63 -7.44 -5.15 12.66
CA TYR A 63 -6.04 -5.52 12.87
C TYR A 63 -5.87 -6.37 14.13
N GLN A 64 -6.41 -5.93 15.27
CA GLN A 64 -6.30 -6.67 16.53
C GLN A 64 -6.93 -8.07 16.44
N GLU A 65 -8.11 -8.19 15.82
CA GLU A 65 -8.78 -9.48 15.63
C GLU A 65 -7.94 -10.44 14.75
N VAL A 66 -7.32 -9.94 13.66
CA VAL A 66 -6.42 -10.75 12.82
C VAL A 66 -5.21 -11.22 13.63
N LYS A 67 -4.58 -10.32 14.39
CA LYS A 67 -3.41 -10.66 15.21
C LYS A 67 -3.75 -11.61 16.35
N ALA A 68 -4.96 -11.55 16.89
CA ALA A 68 -5.44 -12.49 17.91
C ALA A 68 -5.59 -13.92 17.35
N VAL A 69 -5.97 -14.06 16.08
CA VAL A 69 -6.01 -15.36 15.40
C VAL A 69 -4.60 -15.90 15.18
N ASN A 70 -3.71 -15.09 14.62
CA ASN A 70 -2.30 -15.43 14.47
C ASN A 70 -1.47 -14.14 14.30
N PRO A 71 -0.53 -13.85 15.23
CA PRO A 71 0.24 -12.60 15.20
C PRO A 71 1.17 -12.47 13.99
N ASN A 72 1.47 -13.58 13.30
CA ASN A 72 2.31 -13.60 12.10
C ASN A 72 1.54 -13.27 10.81
N LEU A 73 0.20 -13.22 10.83
CA LEU A 73 -0.58 -12.87 9.64
C LEU A 73 -0.36 -11.41 9.27
N LEU A 74 -0.02 -11.14 8.02
CA LEU A 74 0.11 -9.78 7.51
C LEU A 74 -1.26 -9.12 7.36
N VAL A 75 -1.35 -7.85 7.71
CA VAL A 75 -2.50 -6.98 7.40
C VAL A 75 -1.99 -5.87 6.48
N SER A 76 -2.38 -5.92 5.21
CA SER A 76 -2.05 -4.88 4.24
C SER A 76 -3.27 -4.14 3.72
N MET A 77 -3.06 -2.91 3.25
CA MET A 77 -4.11 -2.05 2.69
C MET A 77 -3.63 -1.40 1.40
N ALA A 78 -4.49 -1.30 0.38
CA ALA A 78 -4.19 -0.68 -0.91
C ALA A 78 -5.02 0.61 -1.15
N PRO A 79 -4.82 1.66 -0.32
CA PRO A 79 -5.62 2.87 -0.37
C PRO A 79 -5.28 3.77 -1.56
N SER A 80 -6.08 4.81 -1.74
CA SER A 80 -5.71 5.91 -2.62
C SER A 80 -4.52 6.71 -2.06
N VAL A 81 -3.82 7.44 -2.93
CA VAL A 81 -2.66 8.26 -2.53
C VAL A 81 -3.04 9.35 -1.52
N TYR A 82 -2.17 9.60 -0.54
CA TYR A 82 -2.34 10.68 0.44
C TYR A 82 -2.06 12.05 -0.20
N ASP A 83 -2.80 13.12 0.10
CA ASP A 83 -3.93 13.28 1.01
C ASP A 83 -5.30 13.15 0.30
N TRP A 84 -5.30 12.80 -0.99
CA TRP A 84 -6.52 12.60 -1.76
C TRP A 84 -7.40 11.49 -1.14
N GLY A 85 -6.81 10.37 -0.71
CA GLY A 85 -7.53 9.29 -0.04
C GLY A 85 -8.25 9.74 1.24
N LEU A 86 -7.67 10.66 2.02
CA LEU A 86 -8.33 11.25 3.18
C LEU A 86 -9.49 12.16 2.76
N LYS A 87 -9.24 13.04 1.79
CA LYS A 87 -10.21 14.05 1.34
C LYS A 87 -11.43 13.49 0.62
N GLU A 88 -11.24 12.42 -0.14
CA GLU A 88 -12.31 11.84 -0.96
C GLU A 88 -12.88 10.56 -0.35
N TYR A 89 -12.09 9.78 0.38
CA TYR A 89 -12.49 8.46 0.88
C TYR A 89 -12.29 8.23 2.38
N LEU A 90 -11.93 9.28 3.14
CA LEU A 90 -11.72 9.23 4.58
C LEU A 90 -10.61 8.24 5.01
N GLN A 91 -9.65 7.98 4.12
CA GLN A 91 -8.52 7.09 4.35
C GLN A 91 -7.34 7.86 4.96
N ASP A 92 -7.28 7.92 6.29
CA ASP A 92 -6.16 8.53 7.02
C ASP A 92 -4.95 7.59 7.14
N THR A 93 -4.34 7.32 5.99
CA THR A 93 -3.21 6.41 5.84
C THR A 93 -1.98 6.82 6.66
N LYS A 94 -1.84 8.11 6.97
CA LYS A 94 -0.78 8.59 7.87
C LYS A 94 -1.03 8.06 9.29
N THR A 95 -2.23 8.29 9.83
CA THR A 95 -2.62 7.79 11.14
C THR A 95 -2.57 6.26 11.21
N TRP A 96 -2.92 5.54 10.13
CA TRP A 96 -2.84 4.07 10.09
C TRP A 96 -1.42 3.54 10.31
N VAL A 97 -0.44 4.16 9.63
CA VAL A 97 0.97 3.78 9.73
C VAL A 97 1.55 4.19 11.09
N GLU A 98 1.21 5.39 11.59
CA GLU A 98 1.64 5.90 12.89
C GLU A 98 1.12 5.04 14.06
N ARG A 99 -0.14 4.62 14.02
CA ARG A 99 -0.74 3.73 15.03
C ARG A 99 -0.29 2.27 14.89
N GLY A 100 0.42 1.92 13.81
CA GLY A 100 0.87 0.55 13.57
C GLY A 100 -0.27 -0.44 13.33
N ILE A 101 -1.39 0.02 12.76
CA ILE A 101 -2.60 -0.81 12.50
C ILE A 101 -2.63 -1.36 11.06
N VAL A 102 -1.50 -1.27 10.37
CA VAL A 102 -1.19 -1.92 9.09
C VAL A 102 0.27 -2.35 9.11
N ASP A 103 0.57 -3.52 8.56
CA ASP A 103 1.93 -4.01 8.43
C ASP A 103 2.58 -3.49 7.14
N ILE A 104 1.80 -3.42 6.05
CA ILE A 104 2.24 -2.97 4.73
C ILE A 104 1.14 -2.11 4.10
N ILE A 105 1.54 -1.06 3.38
CA ILE A 105 0.61 -0.19 2.66
C ILE A 105 1.00 -0.05 1.19
N HIS A 106 -0.02 -0.08 0.33
CA HIS A 106 0.10 -0.07 -1.12
C HIS A 106 -0.66 1.12 -1.73
N PRO A 107 -0.23 2.39 -1.52
CA PRO A 107 -0.86 3.52 -2.17
C PRO A 107 -0.93 3.31 -3.68
N GLN A 108 -2.12 3.47 -4.27
CA GLN A 108 -2.36 3.22 -5.70
C GLN A 108 -1.80 4.36 -6.56
N ILE A 109 -0.49 4.34 -6.86
CA ILE A 109 0.18 5.31 -7.74
C ILE A 109 -0.03 4.91 -9.21
N TYR A 110 -1.27 5.03 -9.67
CA TYR A 110 -1.69 4.61 -11.02
C TYR A 110 -1.44 5.69 -12.05
N ARG A 111 -0.19 6.13 -12.12
CA ARG A 111 0.32 7.14 -13.04
C ARG A 111 0.87 6.49 -14.31
N ARG A 112 0.61 7.10 -15.47
CA ARG A 112 0.94 6.54 -16.79
C ARG A 112 2.20 7.13 -17.42
N ASP A 113 2.88 8.03 -16.71
CA ASP A 113 4.16 8.63 -17.07
C ASP A 113 5.08 8.66 -15.85
N PHE A 114 6.39 8.71 -16.10
CA PHE A 114 7.39 8.62 -15.05
C PHE A 114 7.38 9.84 -14.12
N GLU A 115 7.23 11.05 -14.67
CA GLU A 115 7.31 12.28 -13.89
C GLU A 115 6.14 12.40 -12.90
N SER A 116 4.93 12.01 -13.30
CA SER A 116 3.80 12.00 -12.38
C SER A 116 3.90 10.88 -11.35
N TYR A 117 4.42 9.70 -11.70
CA TYR A 117 4.73 8.64 -10.73
C TYR A 117 5.76 9.12 -9.69
N LYS A 118 6.86 9.71 -10.17
CA LYS A 118 7.96 10.25 -9.37
C LYS A 118 7.46 11.27 -8.35
N ARG A 119 6.59 12.20 -8.78
CA ARG A 119 6.02 13.22 -7.87
C ARG A 119 5.22 12.62 -6.72
N GLU A 120 4.44 11.57 -6.98
CA GLU A 120 3.68 10.88 -5.92
C GLU A 120 4.62 10.15 -4.95
N VAL A 121 5.63 9.44 -5.46
CA VAL A 121 6.64 8.79 -4.61
C VAL A 121 7.38 9.83 -3.76
N ASP A 122 7.80 10.95 -4.34
CA ASP A 122 8.45 12.04 -3.61
C ASP A 122 7.57 12.59 -2.49
N LYS A 123 6.28 12.79 -2.75
CA LYS A 123 5.32 13.26 -1.76
C LYS A 123 5.21 12.27 -0.61
N LEU A 124 5.03 10.98 -0.90
CA LEU A 124 4.94 9.93 0.14
C LEU A 124 6.20 9.91 1.02
N VAL A 125 7.39 9.90 0.40
CA VAL A 125 8.67 9.78 1.11
C VAL A 125 8.99 11.04 1.92
N LYS A 126 8.61 12.23 1.45
CA LYS A 126 8.93 13.50 2.14
C LYS A 126 7.90 13.90 3.20
N GLU A 127 6.63 13.59 2.98
CA GLU A 127 5.52 14.16 3.76
C GLU A 127 4.77 13.13 4.62
N GLN A 128 4.88 11.83 4.31
CA GLN A 128 4.07 10.79 4.96
C GLN A 128 4.89 9.72 5.68
N PHE A 129 6.03 9.29 5.14
CA PHE A 129 6.83 8.20 5.71
C PHE A 129 8.15 8.69 6.27
N THR A 130 8.46 8.27 7.49
CA THR A 130 9.83 8.35 8.02
C THR A 130 10.70 7.24 7.43
N SER A 131 12.03 7.39 7.53
CA SER A 131 12.97 6.34 7.08
C SER A 131 12.72 4.98 7.75
N GLU A 132 12.25 4.97 9.01
CA GLU A 132 11.90 3.75 9.75
C GLU A 132 10.60 3.10 9.25
N GLN A 133 9.69 3.89 8.69
CA GLN A 133 8.41 3.43 8.16
C GLN A 133 8.49 3.03 6.67
N LEU A 134 9.50 3.48 5.92
CA LEU A 134 9.69 3.15 4.50
C LEU A 134 9.62 1.65 4.18
N PRO A 135 10.12 0.71 5.03
CA PRO A 135 9.96 -0.72 4.77
C PRO A 135 8.50 -1.19 4.72
N LYS A 136 7.54 -0.43 5.28
CA LYS A 136 6.10 -0.72 5.21
C LYS A 136 5.46 -0.26 3.90
N LEU A 137 6.14 0.58 3.12
CA LEU A 137 5.62 1.14 1.89
C LEU A 137 5.95 0.21 0.70
N ALA A 138 4.93 -0.21 -0.03
CA ALA A 138 5.07 -0.95 -1.27
C ALA A 138 4.05 -0.44 -2.31
N PRO A 139 4.37 0.63 -3.06
CA PRO A 139 3.40 1.32 -3.92
C PRO A 139 2.73 0.41 -4.95
N GLY A 140 1.43 0.62 -5.17
CA GLY A 140 0.69 -0.02 -6.24
C GLY A 140 0.98 0.65 -7.58
N MET A 141 1.35 -0.14 -8.59
CA MET A 141 1.64 0.31 -9.95
C MET A 141 0.62 -0.25 -10.93
N LEU A 142 0.02 0.63 -11.73
CA LEU A 142 -0.87 0.24 -12.82
C LEU A 142 -0.05 -0.28 -14.00
N ILE A 143 -0.03 -1.59 -14.20
CA ILE A 143 0.59 -2.25 -15.35
C ILE A 143 -0.40 -2.60 -16.47
N LYS A 144 -1.71 -2.71 -16.16
CA LYS A 144 -2.75 -3.09 -17.13
C LYS A 144 -4.16 -2.67 -16.70
N ILE A 145 -4.92 -2.04 -17.61
CA ILE A 145 -6.39 -1.87 -17.54
C ILE A 145 -6.95 -1.56 -18.92
N GLY A 146 -8.04 -2.21 -19.35
CA GLY A 146 -8.57 -2.03 -20.71
C GLY A 146 -7.49 -2.25 -21.77
N SER A 147 -7.30 -1.28 -22.66
CA SER A 147 -6.22 -1.27 -23.68
C SER A 147 -4.86 -0.77 -23.16
N TYR A 148 -4.81 -0.14 -21.99
CA TYR A 148 -3.56 0.37 -21.43
C TYR A 148 -2.70 -0.77 -20.90
N ARG A 149 -1.42 -0.79 -21.31
CA ARG A 149 -0.36 -1.60 -20.73
C ARG A 149 0.86 -0.70 -20.49
N ILE A 150 1.47 -0.80 -19.32
CA ILE A 150 2.72 -0.09 -19.03
C ILE A 150 3.84 -0.57 -19.98
N SER A 151 4.71 0.33 -20.42
CA SER A 151 5.91 -0.07 -21.17
C SER A 151 6.97 -0.64 -20.22
N SER A 152 7.80 -1.56 -20.72
CA SER A 152 8.93 -2.11 -19.95
C SER A 152 9.87 -1.02 -19.42
N ASN A 153 10.08 0.03 -20.23
CA ASN A 153 10.92 1.17 -19.84
C ASN A 153 10.32 1.94 -18.64
N LEU A 154 9.04 2.29 -18.69
CA LEU A 154 8.38 2.99 -17.59
C LEU A 154 8.34 2.12 -16.31
N LEU A 155 8.05 0.83 -16.46
CA LEU A 155 8.04 -0.12 -15.35
C LEU A 155 9.41 -0.18 -14.65
N LEU A 156 10.49 -0.37 -15.41
CA LEU A 156 11.84 -0.43 -14.86
C LEU A 156 12.30 0.90 -14.26
N GLN A 157 11.96 2.04 -14.88
CA GLN A 157 12.29 3.36 -14.33
C GLN A 157 11.60 3.59 -12.98
N ALA A 158 10.32 3.27 -12.86
CA ALA A 158 9.57 3.40 -11.62
C ALA A 158 10.11 2.48 -10.51
N ILE A 159 10.44 1.22 -10.82
CA ILE A 159 11.07 0.30 -9.86
C ILE A 159 12.44 0.82 -9.41
N ALA A 160 13.28 1.25 -10.35
CA ALA A 160 14.59 1.82 -10.04
C ALA A 160 14.46 3.07 -9.15
N TYR A 161 13.46 3.91 -9.41
CA TYR A 161 13.18 5.09 -8.60
C TYR A 161 12.77 4.72 -7.18
N ASN A 162 11.83 3.78 -7.01
CA ASN A 162 11.45 3.27 -5.69
C ASN A 162 12.68 2.83 -4.88
N ARG A 163 13.57 2.04 -5.51
CA ARG A 163 14.82 1.60 -4.86
C ARG A 163 15.72 2.77 -4.48
N SER A 164 15.84 3.79 -5.33
CA SER A 164 16.64 5.00 -5.01
C SER A 164 16.09 5.80 -3.83
N CYS A 165 14.78 5.69 -3.56
CA CYS A 165 14.10 6.30 -2.42
C CYS A 165 14.08 5.40 -1.17
N GLY A 166 14.73 4.23 -1.18
CA GLY A 166 14.72 3.27 -0.06
C GLY A 166 13.47 2.39 0.01
N ILE A 167 12.56 2.48 -0.95
CA ILE A 167 11.36 1.65 -1.04
C ILE A 167 11.75 0.27 -1.59
N SER A 168 11.45 -0.77 -0.82
CA SER A 168 11.94 -2.13 -1.09
C SER A 168 10.93 -3.04 -1.79
N GLY A 169 9.70 -2.59 -2.03
CA GLY A 169 8.67 -3.38 -2.71
C GLY A 169 7.69 -2.53 -3.51
N GLU A 170 6.90 -3.21 -4.33
CA GLU A 170 5.80 -2.66 -5.14
C GLU A 170 4.78 -3.77 -5.43
N VAL A 171 3.54 -3.40 -5.76
CA VAL A 171 2.47 -4.31 -6.18
C VAL A 171 2.01 -3.94 -7.58
N PHE A 172 1.79 -4.93 -8.46
CA PHE A 172 1.38 -4.69 -9.83
C PHE A 172 -0.11 -4.97 -10.04
N PHE A 173 -0.85 -3.97 -10.52
CA PHE A 173 -2.24 -4.11 -10.94
C PHE A 173 -2.38 -3.85 -12.45
N PHE A 174 -2.88 -4.73 -13.30
CA PHE A 174 -3.47 -6.04 -13.04
C PHE A 174 -2.60 -7.17 -13.62
N TYR A 175 -2.65 -8.37 -13.04
CA TYR A 175 -1.75 -9.48 -13.37
C TYR A 175 -1.73 -9.85 -14.86
N GLU A 176 -2.80 -9.59 -15.60
CA GLU A 176 -2.88 -9.83 -17.04
C GLU A 176 -1.77 -9.13 -17.82
N GLY A 177 -1.30 -7.96 -17.36
CA GLY A 177 -0.18 -7.24 -17.98
C GLY A 177 1.11 -8.07 -18.02
N LEU A 178 1.29 -9.00 -17.06
CA LEU A 178 2.44 -9.90 -17.03
C LEU A 178 2.36 -11.01 -18.08
N ARG A 179 1.16 -11.35 -18.58
CA ARG A 179 0.93 -12.46 -19.52
C ARG A 179 0.85 -12.03 -21.00
N GLN A 180 0.67 -10.75 -21.25
CA GLN A 180 0.58 -10.21 -22.63
C GLN A 180 1.94 -10.23 -23.34
N ASP A 181 1.91 -10.22 -24.68
CA ASP A 181 3.06 -10.24 -25.59
C ASP A 181 4.09 -11.30 -25.19
N ASN A 182 3.64 -12.56 -25.08
CA ASN A 182 4.46 -13.70 -24.71
C ASN A 182 5.26 -13.47 -23.40
N ASN A 183 4.59 -12.95 -22.38
CA ASN A 183 5.15 -12.66 -21.05
C ASN A 183 6.25 -11.58 -21.00
N ALA A 184 6.35 -10.69 -21.99
CA ALA A 184 7.44 -9.70 -22.08
C ALA A 184 7.72 -8.90 -20.77
N LEU A 185 6.67 -8.43 -20.08
CA LEU A 185 6.86 -7.72 -18.80
C LEU A 185 7.34 -8.64 -17.67
N ALA A 186 6.86 -9.88 -17.62
CA ALA A 186 7.31 -10.85 -16.61
C ALA A 186 8.79 -11.19 -16.81
N ASP A 187 9.22 -11.35 -18.06
CA ASP A 187 10.62 -11.61 -18.39
C ASP A 187 11.52 -10.45 -17.98
N VAL A 188 11.10 -9.22 -18.27
CA VAL A 188 11.83 -8.00 -17.85
C VAL A 188 12.01 -7.95 -16.33
N LEU A 189 10.95 -8.23 -15.56
CA LEU A 189 11.03 -8.27 -14.10
C LEU A 189 11.97 -9.37 -13.60
N ARG A 190 11.90 -10.57 -14.19
CA ARG A 190 12.77 -11.70 -13.82
C ARG A 190 14.25 -11.37 -14.01
N HIS A 191 14.61 -10.73 -15.13
CA HIS A 191 15.99 -10.33 -15.41
C HIS A 191 16.47 -9.19 -14.50
N ASN A 192 15.59 -8.24 -14.16
CA ASN A 192 15.97 -7.16 -13.26
C ASN A 192 16.29 -7.68 -11.84
N ILE A 193 15.49 -8.63 -11.33
CA ILE A 193 15.70 -9.25 -10.01
C ILE A 193 17.01 -10.04 -9.97
N SER A 194 17.34 -10.78 -11.03
CA SER A 194 18.59 -11.56 -11.08
C SER A 194 19.83 -10.65 -11.02
N ILE A 195 19.80 -9.49 -11.70
CA ILE A 195 20.86 -8.48 -11.64
C ILE A 195 20.97 -7.84 -10.25
N ALA A 196 19.83 -7.52 -9.62
CA ALA A 196 19.81 -6.99 -8.25
C ALA A 196 20.39 -7.98 -7.22
N ASN A 197 20.15 -9.29 -7.41
CA ASN A 197 20.70 -10.32 -6.54
C ASN A 197 22.19 -10.59 -6.79
N SER A 198 22.65 -10.58 -8.04
CA SER A 198 24.07 -10.77 -8.37
C SER A 198 24.94 -9.62 -7.83
N SER A 199 24.49 -8.37 -8.00
CA SER A 199 25.14 -7.18 -7.42
C SER A 199 25.17 -7.19 -5.88
N ARG A 200 24.13 -7.71 -5.21
CA ARG A 200 24.13 -7.90 -3.75
C ARG A 200 25.09 -9.01 -3.30
N SER A 201 25.23 -10.09 -4.07
CA SER A 201 26.17 -11.18 -3.75
C SER A 201 27.64 -10.80 -3.94
N GLY A 202 27.95 -9.88 -4.85
CA GLY A 202 29.30 -9.33 -5.03
C GLY A 202 29.81 -8.50 -3.85
N ASN A 203 28.90 -7.99 -3.01
CA ASN A 203 29.21 -7.08 -1.90
C ASN A 203 29.09 -7.71 -0.49
N LYS A 204 28.93 -9.04 -0.36
CA LYS A 204 28.85 -9.70 0.96
C LYS A 204 29.83 -10.86 1.11
N LYS A 205 31.08 -10.54 1.46
CA LYS A 205 31.85 -11.36 2.43
C LYS A 205 31.59 -10.78 3.83
N LEU A 206 30.50 -11.22 4.47
CA LEU A 206 30.37 -11.13 5.92
C LEU A 206 29.59 -12.37 6.38
N SER A 207 30.18 -13.14 7.29
CA SER A 207 29.67 -14.46 7.71
C SER A 207 28.33 -14.33 8.41
N LEU A 208 27.32 -15.02 7.89
CA LEU A 208 26.04 -15.21 8.56
C LEU A 208 25.99 -16.61 9.19
N SER A 209 25.61 -16.65 10.47
CA SER A 209 25.56 -17.83 11.32
C SER A 209 24.56 -18.88 10.81
N LYS A 210 24.76 -20.13 11.24
CA LYS A 210 24.17 -21.39 10.74
C LYS A 210 22.63 -21.51 10.77
N GLY A 211 21.89 -20.47 11.17
CA GLY A 211 20.42 -20.51 11.26
C GLY A 211 19.66 -20.26 9.94
N ILE A 212 20.27 -19.56 8.97
CA ILE A 212 19.56 -19.08 7.76
C ILE A 212 19.70 -20.04 6.57
N GLN A 213 20.62 -21.01 6.62
CA GLN A 213 20.86 -21.96 5.53
C GLN A 213 19.70 -22.97 5.30
N ARG A 214 18.69 -23.01 6.17
CA ARG A 214 17.56 -23.95 6.04
C ARG A 214 16.42 -23.49 5.14
N LEU A 215 16.35 -22.20 4.76
CA LEU A 215 15.29 -21.70 3.89
C LEU A 215 15.57 -21.83 2.37
N PHE A 216 16.80 -22.14 1.97
CA PHE A 216 17.20 -22.14 0.55
C PHE A 216 17.09 -23.50 -0.17
N ARG A 217 16.51 -24.54 0.42
CA ARG A 217 16.41 -25.88 -0.21
C ARG A 217 15.03 -26.28 -0.74
N PHE A 218 14.06 -25.37 -0.82
CA PHE A 218 12.71 -25.75 -1.27
C PHE A 218 12.38 -25.43 -2.74
N TRP A 219 13.23 -24.71 -3.45
CA TRP A 219 13.03 -24.39 -4.87
C TRP A 219 13.99 -25.18 -5.76
N HIS A 220 13.78 -26.50 -5.84
CA HIS A 220 14.33 -27.31 -6.94
C HIS A 220 13.57 -28.62 -7.20
N ARG A 221 12.26 -28.65 -6.91
CA ARG A 221 11.37 -29.71 -7.36
C ARG A 221 9.97 -29.13 -7.53
N PHE A 222 9.70 -28.68 -8.75
CA PHE A 222 8.51 -28.89 -9.58
C PHE A 222 8.66 -28.03 -10.84
#